data_AF-A0AAN8HXY0-F1
#
_entry.id   AF-A0AAN8HXY0-F1
#
_cell.length_a   1.000
_cell.length_b   1.000
_cell.length_c   1.000
_cell.angle_alpha   90.00
_cell.angle_beta   90.00
_cell.angle_gamma   90.00
#
_symmetry.space_group_name_H-M   'P 1'
#
loop_
_entity.id
_entity.type
_entity.pdbx_description
1 polymer ?
#
loop_
_entity_poly.entity_id
_entity_poly.type
_entity_poly.pdbx_seq_one_letter_code
_entity_poly.pdbx_strand_id
1 'polypeptide(L)'
;VKEKDLSVVISTLEEEFNIYKEVGGESVPIHCQDVPNGLQKNGKEAIQPTVHPVVIPKNQFCVMSLDPDTLPSIATTLIDVLFYSNSPKEDAANQGLDCIKFFSFSLIDGYISLVMDTEAQRQFPADLLFTSSSGELWRMVRIGGQPLGFDECGIVAQISQPLADSDISAYYISTFSFDHALVPEEDIVSVTDMLQHQRKDPAAS
;
A
#
# COMPACT_ATOMS: atom_id res chain seq x y z
N VAL A 1 11.95 -2.41 4.75
CA VAL A 1 13.23 -1.69 5.01
C VAL A 1 14.39 -2.44 4.36
N LYS A 2 15.48 -1.78 3.97
CA LYS A 2 16.65 -2.47 3.39
C LYS A 2 17.45 -3.12 4.52
N GLU A 3 18.05 -4.28 4.26
CA GLU A 3 18.81 -5.04 5.26
C GLU A 3 19.93 -4.21 5.93
N LYS A 4 20.62 -3.38 5.13
CA LYS A 4 21.67 -2.47 5.62
C LYS A 4 21.19 -1.43 6.65
N ASP A 5 19.89 -1.14 6.70
CA ASP A 5 19.30 -0.14 7.57
C ASP A 5 18.70 -0.78 8.85
N LEU A 6 18.85 -2.09 9.04
CA LEU A 6 18.23 -2.83 10.16
C LEU A 6 18.71 -2.35 11.53
N SER A 7 19.99 -2.01 11.68
CA SER A 7 20.53 -1.47 12.94
C SER A 7 19.87 -0.13 13.30
N VAL A 8 19.67 0.73 12.31
CA VAL A 8 19.00 2.03 12.48
C VAL A 8 17.54 1.82 12.89
N VAL A 9 16.83 0.91 12.21
CA VAL A 9 15.43 0.57 12.53
C VAL A 9 15.30 0.09 13.98
N ILE A 10 16.16 -0.82 14.42
CA ILE A 10 16.13 -1.34 15.80
C ILE A 10 16.37 -0.21 16.80
N SER A 11 17.43 0.59 16.61
CA SER A 11 17.74 1.71 17.50
C SER A 11 16.65 2.79 17.53
N THR A 12 15.87 2.93 16.45
CA THR A 12 14.81 3.95 16.35
C THR A 12 13.51 3.49 17.02
N LEU A 13 13.24 2.18 17.02
CA LEU A 13 11.97 1.63 17.51
C LEU A 13 12.08 1.02 18.92
N GLU A 14 13.28 0.73 19.43
CA GLU A 14 13.47 0.04 20.71
C GLU A 14 12.95 0.81 21.93
N GLU A 15 12.83 2.14 21.85
CA GLU A 15 12.29 2.96 22.94
C GLU A 15 10.79 2.75 23.14
N GLU A 16 10.06 2.41 22.06
CA GLU A 16 8.59 2.26 22.09
C GLU A 16 8.14 0.81 21.93
N PHE A 17 8.97 -0.07 21.35
CA PHE A 17 8.60 -1.44 20.99
C PHE A 17 9.58 -2.49 21.51
N ASN A 18 9.03 -3.61 21.98
CA ASN A 18 9.80 -4.84 22.17
C ASN A 18 10.01 -5.52 20.81
N ILE A 19 11.27 -5.66 20.37
CA ILE A 19 11.60 -6.15 19.03
C ILE A 19 11.92 -7.65 19.07
N TYR A 20 11.30 -8.41 18.16
CA TYR A 20 11.51 -9.85 18.00
C TYR A 20 11.90 -10.22 16.56
N LYS A 21 12.74 -11.24 16.41
CA LYS A 21 13.07 -11.89 15.14
C LYS A 21 12.46 -13.27 15.09
N GLU A 22 11.86 -13.62 13.97
CA GLU A 22 11.47 -15.00 13.73
C GLU A 22 12.68 -15.85 13.30
N VAL A 23 12.97 -16.92 14.02
CA VAL A 23 14.02 -17.89 13.70
C VAL A 23 13.44 -19.29 13.83
N GLY A 24 13.26 -19.96 12.69
CA GLY A 24 12.68 -21.32 12.66
C GLY A 24 11.25 -21.39 13.17
N GLY A 25 10.45 -20.33 13.00
CA GLY A 25 9.07 -20.25 13.49
C GLY A 25 8.93 -19.79 14.95
N GLU A 26 10.02 -19.56 15.65
CA GLU A 26 10.00 -19.04 17.03
C GLU A 26 10.36 -17.54 17.08
N SER A 27 9.67 -16.80 17.95
CA SER A 27 9.93 -15.38 18.19
C SER A 27 11.05 -15.19 19.21
N VAL A 28 12.20 -14.71 18.76
CA VAL A 28 13.40 -14.48 19.59
C VAL A 28 13.59 -12.98 19.81
N PRO A 29 13.73 -12.49 21.05
CA PRO A 29 13.93 -11.05 21.30
C PRO A 29 15.27 -10.56 20.75
N ILE A 30 15.31 -9.36 20.17
CA ILE A 30 16.52 -8.70 19.67
C ILE A 30 16.83 -7.49 20.55
N HIS A 31 18.10 -7.33 20.93
CA HIS A 31 18.59 -6.11 21.57
C HIS A 31 19.57 -5.39 20.63
N CYS A 32 19.67 -4.07 20.74
CA CYS A 32 20.53 -3.24 19.89
C CYS A 32 22.03 -3.68 19.93
N GLN A 33 22.46 -4.35 21.00
CA GLN A 33 23.82 -4.90 21.15
C GLN A 33 24.10 -6.12 20.27
N ASP A 34 23.07 -6.82 19.80
CA ASP A 34 23.19 -8.07 19.03
C ASP A 34 23.37 -7.83 17.52
N VAL A 35 23.23 -6.57 17.06
CA VAL A 35 23.36 -6.20 15.65
C VAL A 35 24.74 -5.61 15.42
N PRO A 36 25.55 -6.16 14.49
CA PRO A 36 26.85 -5.58 14.20
C PRO A 36 26.69 -4.12 13.82
N ASN A 37 27.49 -3.27 14.46
CA ASN A 37 27.40 -1.81 14.43
C ASN A 37 27.76 -1.26 13.03
N GLY A 38 26.85 -1.47 12.08
CA GLY A 38 26.96 -1.09 10.67
C GLY A 38 26.37 0.29 10.42
N LEU A 39 26.54 1.23 11.36
CA LEU A 39 26.11 2.64 11.22
C LEU A 39 26.98 3.33 10.16
N GLN A 40 26.94 2.81 8.93
CA GLN A 40 27.41 3.52 7.76
C GLN A 40 26.39 4.62 7.52
N LYS A 41 26.72 5.83 7.99
CA LYS A 41 26.13 7.04 7.43
C LYS A 41 26.39 6.97 5.93
N ASN A 42 25.39 6.53 5.17
CA ASN A 42 25.45 6.62 3.71
C ASN A 42 25.65 8.11 3.43
N GLY A 43 26.86 8.52 3.02
CA GLY A 43 27.18 9.89 2.65
C GLY A 43 26.45 10.38 1.39
N LYS A 44 25.32 9.73 1.04
CA LYS A 44 24.36 10.24 0.09
C LYS A 44 23.67 11.43 0.76
N GLU A 45 23.74 12.58 0.13
CA GLU A 45 22.90 13.73 0.50
C GLU A 45 21.47 13.24 0.69
N ALA A 46 20.86 13.59 1.82
CA ALA A 46 19.46 13.27 2.06
C ALA A 46 18.66 13.89 0.91
N ILE A 47 18.03 13.04 0.09
CA ILE A 47 17.08 13.50 -0.92
C ILE A 47 16.05 14.33 -0.15
N GLN A 48 15.94 15.61 -0.48
CA GLN A 48 14.97 16.47 0.20
C GLN A 48 13.58 15.87 -0.02
N PRO A 49 12.79 15.65 1.05
CA PRO A 49 11.45 15.14 0.92
C PRO A 49 10.65 16.04 -0.02
N THR A 50 10.15 15.46 -1.12
CA THR A 50 9.27 16.19 -2.03
C THR A 50 7.83 15.86 -1.70
N VAL A 51 6.95 16.85 -1.83
CA VAL A 51 5.51 16.62 -1.68
C VAL A 51 4.99 16.05 -2.99
N HIS A 52 4.62 14.77 -2.98
CA HIS A 52 4.21 14.06 -4.18
C HIS A 52 2.76 14.38 -4.58
N PRO A 53 2.47 14.59 -5.88
CA PRO A 53 1.10 14.76 -6.34
C PRO A 53 0.30 13.48 -6.13
N VAL A 54 -1.01 13.63 -5.95
CA VAL A 54 -1.95 12.52 -5.75
C VAL A 54 -3.02 12.49 -6.83
N VAL A 55 -3.44 11.29 -7.20
CA VAL A 55 -4.54 11.04 -8.13
C VAL A 55 -5.55 10.11 -7.47
N ILE A 56 -6.82 10.48 -7.50
CA ILE A 56 -7.90 9.73 -6.85
C ILE A 56 -8.83 9.17 -7.94
N PRO A 57 -8.62 7.92 -8.40
CA PRO A 57 -9.54 7.28 -9.32
C PRO A 57 -10.92 7.05 -8.67
N LYS A 58 -11.96 6.92 -9.50
CA LYS A 58 -13.35 6.64 -9.10
C LYS A 58 -13.62 5.17 -8.82
N ASN A 59 -12.68 4.25 -9.10
CA ASN A 59 -12.84 2.84 -8.74
C ASN A 59 -13.21 2.71 -7.26
N GLN A 60 -14.10 1.78 -7.00
CA GLN A 60 -14.34 1.22 -5.69
C GLN A 60 -13.57 -0.10 -5.61
N PHE A 61 -12.75 -0.26 -4.58
CA PHE A 61 -11.94 -1.44 -4.33
C PHE A 61 -12.50 -2.25 -3.18
N CYS A 62 -12.29 -3.55 -3.24
CA CYS A 62 -12.55 -4.47 -2.15
C CYS A 62 -11.23 -5.08 -1.69
N VAL A 63 -11.08 -5.21 -0.36
CA VAL A 63 -10.01 -6.01 0.25
C VAL A 63 -10.64 -7.33 0.69
N MET A 64 -10.11 -8.42 0.16
CA MET A 64 -10.72 -9.75 0.28
C MET A 64 -9.68 -10.81 0.61
N SER A 65 -10.14 -11.91 1.17
CA SER A 65 -9.37 -13.13 1.42
C SER A 65 -10.08 -14.33 0.81
N LEU A 66 -9.34 -15.43 0.73
CA LEU A 66 -9.76 -16.68 0.11
C LEU A 66 -9.13 -17.83 0.90
N ASP A 67 -9.90 -18.91 1.10
CA ASP A 67 -9.33 -20.15 1.62
C ASP A 67 -8.34 -20.73 0.58
N PRO A 68 -7.07 -20.96 0.94
CA PRO A 68 -6.07 -21.54 0.04
C PRO A 68 -6.50 -22.83 -0.65
N ASP A 69 -7.30 -23.66 0.03
CA ASP A 69 -7.79 -24.93 -0.54
C ASP A 69 -8.80 -24.71 -1.68
N THR A 70 -9.42 -23.52 -1.73
CA THR A 70 -10.37 -23.12 -2.78
C THR A 70 -9.73 -22.36 -3.93
N LEU A 71 -8.45 -21.97 -3.81
CA LEU A 71 -7.70 -21.28 -4.87
C LEU A 71 -7.75 -21.98 -6.24
N PRO A 72 -7.63 -23.33 -6.34
CA PRO A 72 -7.75 -24.02 -7.62
C PRO A 72 -9.08 -23.76 -8.33
N SER A 73 -10.17 -23.54 -7.59
CA SER A 73 -11.51 -23.30 -8.13
C SER A 73 -11.64 -21.95 -8.83
N ILE A 74 -10.83 -20.96 -8.46
CA ILE A 74 -10.83 -19.62 -9.07
C ILE A 74 -9.64 -19.36 -9.98
N ALA A 75 -8.73 -20.34 -10.13
CA ALA A 75 -7.45 -20.15 -10.79
C ALA A 75 -7.57 -19.63 -12.23
N THR A 76 -8.55 -20.14 -13.00
CA THR A 76 -8.78 -19.70 -14.38
C THR A 76 -9.24 -18.25 -14.44
N THR A 77 -10.18 -17.85 -13.57
CA THR A 77 -10.64 -16.46 -13.44
C THR A 77 -9.49 -15.55 -13.02
N LEU A 78 -8.70 -15.96 -12.02
CA LEU A 78 -7.56 -15.20 -11.53
C LEU A 78 -6.52 -14.98 -12.64
N ILE A 79 -6.21 -16.02 -13.42
CA ILE A 79 -5.30 -15.94 -14.57
C ILE A 79 -5.86 -14.98 -15.63
N ASP A 80 -7.16 -15.06 -15.94
CA ASP A 80 -7.79 -14.20 -16.93
C ASP A 80 -7.72 -12.72 -16.52
N VAL A 81 -8.04 -12.41 -15.26
CA VAL A 81 -7.98 -11.07 -14.69
C VAL A 81 -6.54 -10.53 -14.67
N LEU A 82 -5.56 -11.34 -14.26
CA LEU A 82 -4.16 -10.91 -14.15
C LEU A 82 -3.45 -10.75 -15.49
N PHE A 83 -3.73 -11.62 -16.47
CA PHE A 83 -2.89 -11.75 -17.67
C PHE A 83 -3.61 -11.46 -19.00
N TYR A 84 -4.93 -11.57 -19.07
CA TYR A 84 -5.68 -11.52 -20.34
C TYR A 84 -6.70 -10.39 -20.43
N SER A 85 -7.08 -9.80 -19.29
CA SER A 85 -7.98 -8.64 -19.22
C SER A 85 -7.31 -7.37 -19.80
N ASN A 86 -7.47 -7.16 -21.11
CA ASN A 86 -6.89 -6.05 -21.89
C ASN A 86 -6.85 -4.71 -21.14
N SER A 87 -5.67 -4.12 -20.94
CA SER A 87 -5.58 -2.70 -20.57
C SER A 87 -6.21 -1.84 -21.67
N PRO A 88 -6.95 -0.77 -21.33
CA PRO A 88 -7.27 0.23 -22.33
C PRO A 88 -5.94 0.70 -22.91
N LYS A 89 -5.79 0.64 -24.24
CA LYS A 89 -4.58 1.10 -24.91
C LYS A 89 -4.28 2.54 -24.47
N GLU A 90 -3.01 2.85 -24.22
CA GLU A 90 -2.48 4.18 -23.88
C GLU A 90 -2.78 5.29 -24.91
N ASP A 91 -3.59 5.01 -25.94
CA ASP A 91 -4.05 5.98 -26.95
C ASP A 91 -5.16 6.91 -26.44
N ALA A 92 -5.63 6.72 -25.20
CA ALA A 92 -6.63 7.58 -24.56
C ALA A 92 -6.00 8.61 -23.60
N ALA A 93 -4.92 9.28 -24.02
CA ALA A 93 -4.31 10.38 -23.27
C ALA A 93 -5.23 11.62 -23.04
N ASN A 94 -6.54 11.54 -23.35
CA ASN A 94 -7.50 12.64 -23.27
C ASN A 94 -8.96 12.23 -22.95
N GLN A 95 -9.23 11.01 -22.48
CA GLN A 95 -10.53 10.68 -21.88
C GLN A 95 -10.30 10.50 -20.38
N GLY A 96 -11.01 11.30 -19.58
CA GLY A 96 -10.78 11.45 -18.14
C GLY A 96 -10.46 10.12 -17.46
N LEU A 97 -9.35 10.11 -16.70
CA LEU A 97 -8.89 9.04 -15.82
C LEU A 97 -9.92 8.78 -14.71
N ASP A 98 -11.13 8.38 -15.08
CA ASP A 98 -12.19 8.09 -14.13
C ASP A 98 -11.86 6.80 -13.38
N CYS A 99 -11.20 5.83 -14.01
CA CYS A 99 -10.78 4.59 -13.35
C CYS A 99 -9.33 4.20 -13.68
N ILE A 100 -8.68 3.51 -12.75
CA ILE A 100 -7.37 2.87 -12.87
C ILE A 100 -7.54 1.34 -12.88
N LYS A 101 -6.64 0.63 -13.57
CA LYS A 101 -6.50 -0.81 -13.41
C LYS A 101 -5.53 -1.12 -12.28
N PHE A 102 -6.02 -1.78 -11.25
CA PHE A 102 -5.21 -2.22 -10.13
C PHE A 102 -5.74 -3.54 -9.59
N PHE A 103 -4.84 -4.52 -9.46
CA PHE A 103 -5.12 -5.81 -8.85
C PHE A 103 -3.89 -6.21 -8.04
N SER A 104 -4.08 -6.55 -6.76
CA SER A 104 -3.04 -7.07 -5.88
C SER A 104 -3.41 -8.48 -5.45
N PHE A 105 -2.46 -9.40 -5.58
CA PHE A 105 -2.53 -10.76 -5.06
C PHE A 105 -1.31 -10.98 -4.17
N SER A 106 -1.52 -11.48 -2.95
CA SER A 106 -0.43 -11.97 -2.11
C SER A 106 -0.80 -13.31 -1.47
N LEU A 107 0.20 -14.18 -1.36
CA LEU A 107 0.17 -15.41 -0.58
C LEU A 107 1.36 -15.36 0.38
N ILE A 108 1.08 -15.10 1.66
CA ILE A 108 2.10 -14.91 2.71
C ILE A 108 1.71 -15.81 3.89
N ASP A 109 2.62 -16.69 4.31
CA ASP A 109 2.42 -17.64 5.42
C ASP A 109 1.11 -18.44 5.34
N GLY A 110 0.73 -18.81 4.12
CA GLY A 110 -0.51 -19.57 3.85
C GLY A 110 -1.77 -18.71 3.79
N TYR A 111 -1.69 -17.39 4.01
CA TYR A 111 -2.82 -16.48 3.90
C TYR A 111 -2.87 -15.83 2.53
N ILE A 112 -4.03 -15.89 1.89
CA ILE A 112 -4.30 -15.19 0.63
C ILE A 112 -4.95 -13.84 0.92
N SER A 113 -4.43 -12.78 0.30
CA SER A 113 -5.04 -11.45 0.28
C SER A 113 -5.16 -10.94 -1.15
N LEU A 114 -6.32 -10.38 -1.44
CA LEU A 114 -6.72 -9.86 -2.74
C LEU A 114 -7.18 -8.42 -2.59
N VAL A 115 -6.68 -7.53 -3.44
CA VAL A 115 -7.23 -6.19 -3.61
C VAL A 115 -7.59 -6.01 -5.08
N MET A 116 -8.86 -5.76 -5.35
CA MET A 116 -9.37 -5.62 -6.71
C MET A 116 -10.55 -4.66 -6.75
N ASP A 117 -10.85 -4.09 -7.91
CA ASP A 117 -12.03 -3.26 -8.06
C ASP A 117 -13.33 -4.09 -8.13
N THR A 118 -14.47 -3.41 -7.94
CA THR A 118 -15.79 -4.04 -7.99
C THR A 118 -16.17 -4.62 -9.36
N GLU A 119 -15.49 -4.24 -10.44
CA GLU A 119 -15.70 -4.82 -11.77
C GLU A 119 -15.01 -6.18 -11.89
N ALA A 120 -13.75 -6.27 -11.46
CA ALA A 120 -12.98 -7.50 -11.39
C ALA A 120 -13.63 -8.49 -10.41
N GLN A 121 -14.06 -8.02 -9.24
CA GLN A 121 -14.70 -8.84 -8.22
C GLN A 121 -15.93 -9.60 -8.73
N ARG A 122 -16.72 -9.01 -9.63
CA ARG A 122 -17.91 -9.66 -10.23
C ARG A 122 -17.59 -10.86 -11.12
N GLN A 123 -16.35 -11.01 -11.55
CA GLN A 123 -15.90 -12.16 -12.35
C GLN A 123 -15.62 -13.39 -11.49
N PHE A 124 -15.46 -13.22 -10.18
CA PHE A 124 -15.20 -14.30 -9.24
C PHE A 124 -16.51 -14.85 -8.62
N PRO A 125 -16.54 -16.14 -8.23
CA PRO A 125 -17.64 -16.71 -7.46
C PRO A 125 -17.78 -16.00 -6.10
N ALA A 126 -18.95 -15.43 -5.84
CA ALA A 126 -19.21 -14.61 -4.64
C ALA A 126 -19.18 -15.41 -3.33
N ASP A 127 -19.32 -16.73 -3.39
CA ASP A 127 -19.33 -17.65 -2.25
C ASP A 127 -17.93 -18.08 -1.79
N LEU A 128 -16.90 -17.84 -2.61
CA LEU A 128 -15.52 -18.20 -2.30
C LEU A 128 -14.71 -17.02 -1.74
N LEU A 129 -15.10 -15.78 -2.06
CA LEU A 129 -14.41 -14.58 -1.60
C LEU A 129 -15.01 -14.09 -0.29
N PHE A 130 -14.15 -13.89 0.70
CA PHE A 130 -14.56 -13.38 2.01
C PHE A 130 -13.99 -11.98 2.22
N THR A 131 -14.79 -11.10 2.83
CA THR A 131 -14.35 -9.79 3.28
C THR A 131 -14.77 -9.60 4.73
N SER A 132 -13.99 -8.83 5.49
CA SER A 132 -14.20 -8.64 6.93
C SER A 132 -15.48 -7.87 7.26
N SER A 133 -16.04 -7.16 6.30
CA SER A 133 -17.14 -6.21 6.48
C SER A 133 -18.07 -6.22 5.26
N SER A 134 -19.36 -6.47 5.49
CA SER A 134 -20.33 -6.50 4.40
C SER A 134 -20.53 -5.10 3.83
N GLY A 135 -20.05 -4.88 2.61
CA GLY A 135 -20.27 -3.63 1.87
C GLY A 135 -19.25 -2.52 2.12
N GLU A 136 -18.15 -2.78 2.84
CA GLU A 136 -17.06 -1.81 2.95
C GLU A 136 -16.29 -1.75 1.63
N LEU A 137 -16.36 -0.58 1.00
CA LEU A 137 -15.65 -0.29 -0.23
C LEU A 137 -14.57 0.75 0.06
N TRP A 138 -13.48 0.62 -0.69
CA TRP A 138 -12.28 1.41 -0.50
C TRP A 138 -12.05 2.29 -1.71
N ARG A 139 -11.61 3.52 -1.48
CA ARG A 139 -11.19 4.45 -2.52
C ARG A 139 -9.68 4.58 -2.50
N MET A 140 -9.09 4.57 -3.69
CA MET A 140 -7.64 4.67 -3.83
C MET A 140 -7.19 6.12 -3.93
N VAL A 141 -6.09 6.42 -3.25
CA VAL A 141 -5.25 7.59 -3.47
C VAL A 141 -3.93 7.06 -4.03
N ARG A 142 -3.66 7.30 -5.31
CA ARG A 142 -2.37 6.99 -5.94
C ARG A 142 -1.41 8.15 -5.71
N ILE A 143 -0.20 7.85 -5.25
CA ILE A 143 0.82 8.81 -4.88
C ILE A 143 2.00 8.72 -5.86
N GLY A 144 2.46 9.88 -6.33
CA GLY A 144 3.60 10.04 -7.22
C GLY A 144 3.18 10.42 -8.65
N GLY A 145 3.79 11.48 -9.17
CA GLY A 145 3.62 11.92 -10.57
C GLY A 145 4.67 11.30 -11.50
N GLN A 146 5.75 10.78 -10.93
CA GLN A 146 6.84 10.06 -11.56
C GLN A 146 7.20 8.87 -10.67
N PRO A 147 7.94 7.87 -11.19
CA PRO A 147 8.41 6.75 -10.38
C PRO A 147 9.18 7.23 -9.14
N LEU A 148 8.70 6.87 -7.94
CA LEU A 148 9.24 7.33 -6.66
C LEU A 148 10.66 6.78 -6.37
N GLY A 149 10.99 5.64 -6.97
CA GLY A 149 12.22 4.92 -6.66
C GLY A 149 12.17 4.32 -5.24
N PHE A 150 13.35 4.06 -4.67
CA PHE A 150 13.47 3.31 -3.41
C PHE A 150 14.36 4.00 -2.37
N ASP A 151 14.88 5.19 -2.67
CA ASP A 151 15.83 5.92 -1.82
C ASP A 151 15.20 7.13 -1.10
N GLU A 152 14.06 7.65 -1.59
CA GLU A 152 13.35 8.75 -0.93
C GLU A 152 12.61 8.24 0.32
N CYS A 153 12.76 8.97 1.43
CA CYS A 153 12.09 8.68 2.70
C CYS A 153 10.95 9.68 2.94
N GLY A 154 9.99 9.30 3.78
CA GLY A 154 8.92 10.20 4.25
C GLY A 154 7.68 10.24 3.37
N ILE A 155 7.66 9.58 2.21
CA ILE A 155 6.48 9.53 1.33
C ILE A 155 5.28 8.92 2.07
N VAL A 156 5.48 7.77 2.72
CA VAL A 156 4.42 7.12 3.52
C VAL A 156 3.96 8.05 4.65
N ALA A 157 4.90 8.69 5.36
CA ALA A 157 4.59 9.58 6.48
C ALA A 157 3.74 10.79 6.05
N GLN A 158 4.01 11.37 4.86
CA GLN A 158 3.21 12.46 4.28
C GLN A 158 1.74 12.08 4.04
N ILE A 159 1.43 10.78 3.99
CA ILE A 159 0.07 10.27 3.78
C ILE A 159 -0.50 9.72 5.09
N SER A 160 0.25 8.91 5.83
CA SER A 160 -0.23 8.22 7.02
C SER A 160 -0.45 9.17 8.19
N GLN A 161 0.39 10.19 8.37
CA GLN A 161 0.26 11.13 9.48
C GLN A 161 -1.07 11.90 9.46
N PRO A 162 -1.46 12.59 8.37
CA PRO A 162 -2.73 13.33 8.36
C PRO A 162 -3.97 12.43 8.42
N LEU A 163 -3.88 11.20 7.88
CA LEU A 163 -4.92 10.19 8.04
C LEU A 163 -5.06 9.78 9.50
N ALA A 164 -3.95 9.51 10.19
CA ALA A 164 -3.94 9.19 11.62
C ALA A 164 -4.44 10.34 12.49
N ASP A 165 -4.04 11.59 12.20
CA ASP A 165 -4.51 12.79 12.91
C ASP A 165 -6.03 12.98 12.77
N SER A 166 -6.62 12.43 11.70
CA SER A 166 -8.05 12.47 11.40
C SER A 166 -8.80 11.18 11.78
N ASP A 167 -8.13 10.22 12.41
CA ASP A 167 -8.66 8.87 12.75
C ASP A 167 -9.21 8.09 11.54
N ILE A 168 -8.61 8.29 10.36
CA ILE A 168 -9.01 7.62 9.12
C ILE A 168 -8.13 6.37 8.92
N SER A 169 -8.77 5.21 8.88
CA SER A 169 -8.10 3.95 8.58
C SER A 169 -7.61 3.92 7.14
N ALA A 170 -6.47 3.27 6.91
CA ALA A 170 -5.95 3.09 5.57
C ALA A 170 -5.12 1.82 5.40
N TYR A 171 -5.25 1.18 4.24
CA TYR A 171 -4.25 0.24 3.74
C TYR A 171 -3.26 0.98 2.85
N TYR A 172 -2.00 0.54 2.84
CA TYR A 172 -0.95 1.14 2.03
C TYR A 172 -0.19 0.07 1.25
N ILE A 173 -0.11 0.24 -0.07
CA ILE A 173 0.58 -0.69 -0.99
C ILE A 173 1.57 0.10 -1.86
N SER A 174 2.85 -0.14 -1.62
CA SER A 174 3.92 0.33 -2.50
C SER A 174 4.11 -0.63 -3.67
N THR A 175 4.17 -0.08 -4.88
CA THR A 175 4.56 -0.81 -6.10
C THR A 175 5.95 -0.38 -6.55
N PHE A 176 6.40 -0.87 -7.71
CA PHE A 176 7.71 -0.48 -8.25
C PHE A 176 7.85 1.02 -8.52
N SER A 177 6.76 1.69 -8.90
CA SER A 177 6.82 3.10 -9.33
C SER A 177 5.98 4.05 -8.48
N PHE A 178 4.85 3.58 -7.95
CA PHE A 178 3.89 4.42 -7.26
C PHE A 178 3.44 3.76 -5.97
N ASP A 179 3.02 4.61 -5.04
CA ASP A 179 2.37 4.17 -3.82
C ASP A 179 0.86 4.34 -3.93
N HIS A 180 0.12 3.53 -3.18
CA HIS A 180 -1.33 3.51 -3.20
C HIS A 180 -1.84 3.40 -1.77
N ALA A 181 -2.61 4.40 -1.31
CA ALA A 181 -3.38 4.31 -0.09
C ALA A 181 -4.83 3.97 -0.43
N LEU A 182 -5.43 3.05 0.31
CA LEU A 182 -6.86 2.73 0.25
C LEU A 182 -7.50 3.25 1.53
N VAL A 183 -8.49 4.12 1.39
CA VAL A 183 -9.26 4.71 2.50
C VAL A 183 -10.74 4.32 2.37
N PRO A 184 -11.52 4.33 3.46
CA PRO A 184 -12.96 4.11 3.38
C PRO A 184 -13.62 5.04 2.37
N GLU A 185 -14.59 4.52 1.61
CA GLU A 185 -15.25 5.30 0.57
C GLU A 185 -15.96 6.54 1.13
N GLU A 186 -16.56 6.42 2.31
CA GLU A 186 -17.23 7.51 3.02
C GLU A 186 -16.32 8.71 3.32
N ASP A 187 -15.02 8.46 3.52
CA ASP A 187 -14.05 9.47 3.94
C ASP A 187 -13.35 10.15 2.75
N ILE A 188 -13.56 9.67 1.52
CA ILE A 188 -12.76 10.10 0.36
C ILE A 188 -12.81 11.60 0.10
N VAL A 189 -13.94 12.27 0.39
CA VAL A 189 -14.07 13.73 0.21
C VAL A 189 -13.18 14.45 1.21
N SER A 190 -13.24 14.06 2.49
CA SER A 190 -12.39 14.61 3.56
C SER A 190 -10.91 14.39 3.25
N VAL A 191 -10.54 13.16 2.86
CA VAL A 191 -9.17 12.80 2.47
C VAL A 191 -8.69 13.64 1.28
N THR A 192 -9.54 13.84 0.27
CA THR A 192 -9.20 14.66 -0.89
C THR A 192 -8.88 16.09 -0.48
N ASP A 193 -9.73 16.72 0.31
CA ASP A 193 -9.57 18.11 0.73
C ASP A 193 -8.33 18.28 1.63
N MET A 194 -8.13 17.36 2.56
CA MET A 194 -6.98 17.30 3.46
C MET A 194 -5.66 17.20 2.69
N LEU A 195 -5.55 16.21 1.80
CA LEU A 195 -4.34 15.98 1.01
C LEU A 195 -4.06 17.15 0.04
N GLN A 196 -5.11 17.81 -0.48
CA GLN A 196 -4.93 19.00 -1.32
C GLN A 196 -4.45 20.22 -0.52
N HIS A 197 -4.93 20.41 0.71
CA HIS A 197 -4.49 21.52 1.56
C HIS A 197 -3.01 21.41 1.93
N GLN A 198 -2.56 20.22 2.39
CA GLN A 198 -1.15 19.98 2.71
C GLN A 198 -0.20 20.27 1.53
N ARG A 199 -0.68 20.03 0.31
CA ARG A 199 0.08 20.24 -0.93
C ARG A 199 0.16 21.69 -1.37
N LYS A 200 -0.80 22.52 -0.95
CA LYS A 200 -0.81 23.96 -1.25
C LYS A 200 0.05 24.75 -0.26
N ASP A 201 0.10 24.33 1.00
CA ASP A 201 0.83 25.00 2.07
C ASP A 201 1.89 24.07 2.73
N PRO A 202 3.00 23.75 2.02
CA PRO A 202 4.04 22.84 2.53
C PRO A 202 4.84 23.37 3.73
N ALA A 203 4.57 24.60 4.19
CA ALA A 203 5.24 25.23 5.33
C ALA A 203 4.54 24.99 6.69
N ALA A 204 3.39 24.29 6.71
CA ALA A 204 2.59 24.04 7.90
C ALA A 204 2.60 22.57 8.37
N SER A 205 3.45 21.72 7.79
CA SER A 205 3.61 20.30 8.13
C SER A 205 5.02 19.99 8.63
#